data_AF-A0A269TIJ4-F1
#
_entry.id   AF-A0A269TIJ4-F1
#
_cell.length_a   1.000
_cell.length_b   1.000
_cell.length_c   1.000
_cell.angle_alpha   90.00
_cell.angle_beta   90.00
_cell.angle_gamma   90.00
#
_symmetry.space_group_name_H-M   'P 1'
#
loop_
_entity.id
_entity.type
_entity.pdbx_description
1 polymer ?
#
loop_
_entity_poly.entity_id
_entity_poly.type
_entity_poly.pdbx_seq_one_letter_code
_entity_poly.pdbx_strand_id
1 'polypeptide(L)'
;MTRAAMPPVVNNLEHELQQLVGQGYSFLHFTTQSNLILAIAMFILIFRKTNTSYNWYFAAVIWISITFIIYWLLLSWNSTNWKITLSAVDSFLTHFLFPVFGFIVLFFVRKEFIVLRKTRIMIPLYLTAYYIFMIIMAFSTLNNPTLVANHNQAIANLGANTTTEQIADVNKKYLTYVVVYGFANPFQPLYISSLGSSETAGKIIGRVAMHLIMVSLIYILPAFITLFFVGAYSIKHYRLFKKEKTDKRFKVCKFTKKDELILNQISFRKANKKMPA
;
A
#
# COMPACT_ATOMS: atom_id res chain seq x y z
N MET A 1 -20.93 -23.83 35.06
CA MET A 1 -20.25 -23.20 33.90
C MET A 1 -20.91 -23.75 32.64
N THR A 2 -21.88 -23.01 32.10
CA THR A 2 -22.58 -23.35 30.86
C THR A 2 -21.64 -23.11 29.68
N ARG A 3 -21.35 -24.15 28.89
CA ARG A 3 -20.70 -24.00 27.59
C ARG A 3 -21.56 -23.05 26.76
N ALA A 4 -21.04 -21.86 26.46
CA ALA A 4 -21.64 -21.01 25.44
C ALA A 4 -21.76 -21.85 24.17
N ALA A 5 -22.97 -21.92 23.61
CA ALA A 5 -23.22 -22.61 22.35
C ALA A 5 -22.26 -22.03 21.30
N MET A 6 -21.48 -22.90 20.66
CA MET A 6 -20.67 -22.46 19.51
C MET A 6 -21.63 -21.86 18.48
N PRO A 7 -21.34 -20.67 17.94
CA PRO A 7 -22.17 -20.07 16.92
C PRO A 7 -22.31 -21.04 15.74
N PRO A 8 -23.48 -21.08 15.08
CA PRO A 8 -23.74 -22.01 14.00
C PRO A 8 -22.68 -21.84 12.90
N VAL A 9 -22.08 -22.96 12.54
CA VAL A 9 -21.17 -23.09 11.40
C VAL A 9 -21.87 -22.57 10.15
N VAL A 10 -21.28 -21.55 9.52
CA VAL A 10 -21.75 -21.03 8.24
C VAL A 10 -20.95 -21.70 7.13
N ASN A 11 -21.60 -22.56 6.35
CA ASN A 11 -21.01 -23.33 5.24
C ASN A 11 -20.46 -22.49 4.06
N ASN A 12 -20.42 -21.16 4.17
CA ASN A 12 -19.86 -20.28 3.16
C ASN A 12 -18.56 -19.67 3.69
N LEU A 13 -17.47 -20.39 3.44
CA LEU A 13 -16.10 -19.98 3.76
C LEU A 13 -15.69 -18.69 3.02
N GLU A 14 -16.41 -18.34 1.97
CA GLU A 14 -16.26 -17.04 1.32
C GLU A 14 -16.86 -16.01 2.26
N HIS A 15 -16.01 -15.13 2.81
CA HIS A 15 -16.39 -13.82 3.35
C HIS A 15 -16.43 -13.60 4.86
N GLU A 16 -15.62 -14.21 5.72
CA GLU A 16 -15.64 -13.80 7.15
C GLU A 16 -15.08 -12.39 7.42
N LEU A 17 -14.01 -11.98 6.77
CA LEU A 17 -13.52 -10.59 6.89
C LEU A 17 -14.43 -9.60 6.13
N GLN A 18 -15.14 -10.06 5.10
CA GLN A 18 -16.23 -9.31 4.47
C GLN A 18 -17.53 -9.35 5.31
N GLN A 19 -17.73 -10.31 6.21
CA GLN A 19 -18.81 -10.28 7.20
C GLN A 19 -18.50 -9.25 8.29
N LEU A 20 -17.23 -9.14 8.71
CA LEU A 20 -16.78 -8.14 9.69
C LEU A 20 -16.81 -6.71 9.12
N VAL A 21 -16.34 -6.51 7.88
CA VAL A 21 -16.14 -5.18 7.27
C VAL A 21 -17.21 -4.86 6.20
N GLY A 22 -18.12 -5.80 5.94
CA GLY A 22 -19.18 -5.67 4.94
C GLY A 22 -18.63 -5.48 3.52
N GLN A 23 -19.39 -4.72 2.74
CA GLN A 23 -19.00 -4.24 1.40
C GLN A 23 -17.71 -3.42 1.39
N GLY A 24 -17.21 -2.99 2.57
CA GLY A 24 -15.96 -2.27 2.74
C GLY A 24 -14.69 -3.12 2.60
N TYR A 25 -14.78 -4.46 2.48
CA TYR A 25 -13.61 -5.35 2.39
C TYR A 25 -12.63 -4.94 1.28
N SER A 26 -13.14 -4.54 0.11
CA SER A 26 -12.30 -4.10 -1.01
C SER A 26 -11.45 -2.86 -0.66
N PHE A 27 -11.92 -2.00 0.24
CA PHE A 27 -11.19 -0.82 0.71
C PHE A 27 -10.03 -1.13 1.63
N LEU A 28 -9.94 -2.36 2.16
CA LEU A 28 -8.79 -2.79 2.94
C LEU A 28 -7.54 -2.91 2.10
N HIS A 29 -7.69 -3.12 0.79
CA HIS A 29 -6.58 -3.31 -0.14
C HIS A 29 -5.98 -1.96 -0.54
N PHE A 30 -4.66 -1.83 -0.38
CA PHE A 30 -3.91 -0.65 -0.81
C PHE A 30 -4.09 -0.37 -2.31
N THR A 31 -4.26 -1.41 -3.13
CA THR A 31 -4.60 -1.28 -4.56
C THR A 31 -5.86 -0.44 -4.77
N THR A 32 -6.95 -0.74 -4.04
CA THR A 32 -8.21 -0.01 -4.15
C THR A 32 -8.04 1.42 -3.65
N GLN A 33 -7.39 1.60 -2.50
CA GLN A 33 -7.15 2.92 -1.92
C GLN A 33 -6.32 3.81 -2.84
N SER A 34 -5.21 3.29 -3.38
CA SER A 34 -4.30 4.04 -4.26
C SER A 34 -4.97 4.42 -5.59
N ASN A 35 -5.78 3.54 -6.18
CA ASN A 35 -6.57 3.85 -7.38
C ASN A 35 -7.60 4.95 -7.11
N LEU A 36 -8.34 4.85 -6.00
CA LEU A 36 -9.31 5.88 -5.62
C LEU A 36 -8.65 7.22 -5.33
N ILE A 37 -7.54 7.22 -4.59
CA ILE A 37 -6.78 8.42 -4.28
C ILE A 37 -6.26 9.07 -5.56
N LEU A 38 -5.78 8.29 -6.54
CA LEU A 38 -5.39 8.81 -7.85
C LEU A 38 -6.57 9.47 -8.57
N ALA A 39 -7.72 8.79 -8.63
CA ALA A 39 -8.92 9.32 -9.28
C ALA A 39 -9.37 10.65 -8.64
N ILE A 40 -9.44 10.71 -7.31
CA ILE A 40 -9.79 11.94 -6.58
C ILE A 40 -8.73 13.02 -6.83
N ALA A 41 -7.45 12.69 -6.85
CA ALA A 41 -6.38 13.65 -7.11
C ALA A 41 -6.45 14.26 -8.51
N MET A 42 -6.74 13.43 -9.51
CA MET A 42 -6.97 13.90 -10.87
C MET A 42 -8.21 14.79 -10.94
N PHE A 43 -9.30 14.41 -10.27
CA PHE A 43 -10.51 15.22 -10.19
C PHE A 43 -10.24 16.59 -9.54
N ILE A 44 -9.52 16.65 -8.42
CA ILE A 44 -9.14 17.91 -7.77
C ILE A 44 -8.30 18.80 -8.71
N LEU A 45 -7.42 18.22 -9.54
CA LEU A 45 -6.62 19.00 -10.48
C LEU A 45 -7.45 19.70 -11.56
N ILE A 46 -8.64 19.19 -11.89
CA ILE A 46 -9.56 19.83 -12.84
C ILE A 46 -10.03 21.18 -12.26
N PHE A 47 -10.44 21.20 -10.98
CA PHE A 47 -11.03 22.39 -10.36
C PHE A 47 -10.02 23.30 -9.65
N ARG A 48 -8.90 22.75 -9.18
CA ARG A 48 -7.97 23.48 -8.31
C ARG A 48 -6.51 23.24 -8.70
N LYS A 49 -5.99 24.09 -9.57
CA LYS A 49 -4.59 24.07 -10.04
C LYS A 49 -3.64 24.84 -9.12
N THR A 50 -3.46 24.36 -7.89
CA THR A 50 -2.51 24.93 -6.93
C THR A 50 -1.31 24.01 -6.71
N ASN A 51 -0.18 24.56 -6.26
CA ASN A 51 1.00 23.75 -5.93
C ASN A 51 0.68 22.66 -4.90
N THR A 52 -0.26 22.90 -3.97
CA THR A 52 -0.71 21.86 -3.02
C THR A 52 -1.46 20.73 -3.70
N SER A 53 -2.39 21.04 -4.60
CA SER A 53 -3.13 20.02 -5.37
C SER A 53 -2.19 19.18 -6.24
N TYR A 54 -1.24 19.81 -6.93
CA TYR A 54 -0.23 19.10 -7.72
C TYR A 54 0.67 18.22 -6.85
N ASN A 55 1.06 18.68 -5.65
CA ASN A 55 1.83 17.86 -4.72
C ASN A 55 1.03 16.68 -4.17
N TRP A 56 -0.28 16.84 -3.95
CA TRP A 56 -1.14 15.73 -3.54
C TRP A 56 -1.31 14.70 -4.66
N TYR A 57 -1.52 15.16 -5.89
CA TYR A 57 -1.52 14.31 -7.07
C TYR A 57 -0.18 13.60 -7.30
N PHE A 58 0.94 14.31 -7.12
CA PHE A 58 2.25 13.69 -7.19
C PHE A 58 2.39 12.56 -6.16
N ALA A 59 1.94 12.75 -4.91
CA ALA A 59 1.93 11.67 -3.92
C ALA A 59 1.03 10.49 -4.33
N ALA A 60 -0.14 10.76 -4.90
CA ALA A 60 -1.02 9.72 -5.45
C ALA A 60 -0.33 8.91 -6.55
N VAL A 61 0.42 9.57 -7.44
CA VAL A 61 1.23 8.89 -8.47
C VAL A 61 2.32 8.01 -7.84
N ILE A 62 2.96 8.45 -6.74
CA ILE A 62 3.93 7.60 -6.04
C ILE A 62 3.24 6.37 -5.41
N TRP A 63 2.08 6.54 -4.78
CA TRP A 63 1.33 5.40 -4.20
C TRP A 63 0.87 4.41 -5.27
N ILE A 64 0.30 4.87 -6.38
CA ILE A 64 -0.12 3.96 -7.46
C ILE A 64 1.08 3.29 -8.14
N SER A 65 2.25 3.94 -8.18
CA SER A 65 3.48 3.30 -8.67
C SER A 65 3.93 2.14 -7.78
N ILE A 66 3.75 2.25 -6.47
CA ILE A 66 4.03 1.15 -5.54
C ILE A 66 3.09 -0.02 -5.82
N THR A 67 1.78 0.25 -6.00
CA THR A 67 0.80 -0.77 -6.41
C THR A 67 1.20 -1.45 -7.71
N PHE A 68 1.58 -0.67 -8.73
CA PHE A 68 2.06 -1.17 -10.01
C PHE A 68 3.27 -2.10 -9.84
N ILE A 69 4.30 -1.65 -9.13
CA ILE A 69 5.53 -2.44 -8.91
C ILE A 69 5.24 -3.71 -8.12
N ILE A 70 4.54 -3.62 -6.99
CA ILE A 70 4.25 -4.78 -6.13
C ILE A 70 3.39 -5.80 -6.87
N TYR A 71 2.35 -5.35 -7.59
CA TYR A 71 1.49 -6.26 -8.31
C TYR A 71 2.28 -7.03 -9.38
N TRP A 72 3.01 -6.32 -10.25
CA TRP A 72 3.72 -6.96 -11.35
C TRP A 72 4.88 -7.84 -10.87
N LEU A 73 5.60 -7.46 -9.82
CA LEU A 73 6.72 -8.24 -9.29
C LEU A 73 6.29 -9.41 -8.41
N LEU A 74 5.27 -9.25 -7.57
CA LEU A 74 4.97 -10.21 -6.50
C LEU A 74 3.65 -10.96 -6.66
N LEU A 75 2.67 -10.41 -7.39
CA LEU A 75 1.31 -10.94 -7.42
C LEU A 75 0.88 -11.47 -8.79
N SER A 76 1.32 -10.84 -9.88
CA SER A 76 0.81 -11.09 -11.23
C SER A 76 0.99 -12.54 -11.68
N TRP A 77 2.17 -13.11 -11.47
CA TRP A 77 2.57 -14.43 -12.01
C TRP A 77 1.89 -15.62 -11.34
N ASN A 78 1.37 -15.47 -10.11
CA ASN A 78 0.64 -16.53 -9.39
C ASN A 78 -0.87 -16.21 -9.26
N SER A 79 -1.36 -15.24 -10.02
CA SER A 79 -2.75 -14.80 -9.92
C SER A 79 -3.67 -15.72 -10.72
N THR A 80 -4.76 -16.17 -10.08
CA THR A 80 -5.87 -16.84 -10.76
C THR A 80 -6.65 -15.90 -11.67
N ASN A 81 -6.47 -14.58 -11.55
CA ASN A 81 -7.16 -13.57 -12.35
C ASN A 81 -6.93 -13.78 -13.85
N TRP A 82 -5.77 -14.31 -14.27
CA TRP A 82 -5.47 -14.57 -15.68
C TRP A 82 -6.26 -15.73 -16.28
N LYS A 83 -6.88 -16.58 -15.44
CA LYS A 83 -7.64 -17.74 -15.91
C LYS A 83 -9.07 -17.39 -16.31
N ILE A 84 -9.58 -16.24 -15.86
CA ILE A 84 -10.96 -15.79 -16.09
C ILE A 84 -10.90 -14.45 -16.83
N THR A 85 -11.46 -14.39 -18.04
CA THR A 85 -11.36 -13.20 -18.91
C THR A 85 -11.79 -11.91 -18.22
N LEU A 86 -12.94 -11.91 -17.54
CA LEU A 86 -13.44 -10.72 -16.84
C LEU A 86 -12.48 -10.27 -15.73
N SER A 87 -12.01 -11.19 -14.90
CA SER A 87 -11.03 -10.90 -13.85
C SER A 87 -9.68 -10.45 -14.41
N ALA A 88 -9.28 -10.96 -15.57
CA ALA A 88 -8.06 -10.53 -16.26
C ALA A 88 -8.18 -9.08 -16.76
N VAL A 89 -9.33 -8.71 -17.32
CA VAL A 89 -9.61 -7.33 -17.75
C VAL A 89 -9.61 -6.38 -16.56
N ASP A 90 -10.34 -6.69 -15.49
CA ASP A 90 -10.38 -5.86 -14.28
C ASP A 90 -8.99 -5.69 -13.67
N SER A 91 -8.23 -6.77 -13.64
CA SER A 91 -6.86 -6.78 -13.14
C SER A 91 -5.93 -5.93 -14.01
N PHE A 92 -6.07 -6.01 -15.34
CA PHE A 92 -5.31 -5.17 -16.27
C PHE A 92 -5.65 -3.68 -16.11
N LEU A 93 -6.93 -3.33 -16.01
CA LEU A 93 -7.34 -1.94 -15.80
C LEU A 93 -6.77 -1.38 -14.49
N THR A 94 -6.94 -2.12 -13.41
CA THR A 94 -6.60 -1.69 -12.04
C THR A 94 -5.10 -1.62 -11.79
N HIS A 95 -4.32 -2.54 -12.36
CA HIS A 95 -2.89 -2.68 -12.06
C HIS A 95 -1.96 -2.22 -13.19
N PHE A 96 -2.50 -1.86 -14.36
CA PHE A 96 -1.72 -1.35 -15.48
C PHE A 96 -2.28 -0.03 -16.02
N LEU A 97 -3.52 -0.05 -16.53
CA LEU A 97 -4.05 1.10 -17.27
C LEU A 97 -4.15 2.36 -16.41
N PHE A 98 -4.76 2.28 -15.21
CA PHE A 98 -4.90 3.43 -14.32
C PHE A 98 -3.56 3.99 -13.82
N PRO A 99 -2.59 3.17 -13.35
CA PRO A 99 -1.23 3.64 -13.08
C PRO A 99 -0.60 4.38 -14.27
N VAL A 100 -0.65 3.78 -15.47
CA VAL A 100 -0.06 4.38 -16.70
C VAL A 100 -0.72 5.70 -17.04
N PHE A 101 -2.04 5.81 -16.94
CA PHE A 101 -2.75 7.06 -17.16
C PHE A 101 -2.32 8.15 -16.15
N GLY A 102 -2.13 7.77 -14.89
CA GLY A 102 -1.51 8.64 -13.88
C GLY A 102 -0.11 9.11 -14.29
N PHE A 103 0.72 8.24 -14.85
CA PHE A 103 2.08 8.64 -15.28
C PHE A 103 2.05 9.59 -16.47
N ILE A 104 1.13 9.41 -17.41
CA ILE A 104 0.94 10.28 -18.57
C ILE A 104 0.48 11.66 -18.13
N VAL A 105 -0.54 11.75 -17.26
CA VAL A 105 -1.03 13.05 -16.77
C VAL A 105 0.05 13.76 -15.95
N LEU A 106 0.82 13.04 -15.13
CA LEU A 106 1.98 13.61 -14.43
C LEU A 106 3.00 14.20 -15.40
N PHE A 107 3.25 13.55 -16.53
CA PHE A 107 4.14 14.08 -17.55
C PHE A 107 3.62 15.42 -18.09
N PHE A 108 2.32 15.57 -18.36
CA PHE A 108 1.76 16.84 -18.84
C PHE A 108 1.87 17.97 -17.81
N VAL A 109 1.60 17.70 -16.53
CA VAL A 109 1.60 18.74 -15.48
C VAL A 109 2.96 18.96 -14.81
N ARG A 110 4.00 18.24 -15.23
CA ARG A 110 5.34 18.19 -14.57
C ARG A 110 6.02 19.55 -14.36
N LYS A 111 5.68 20.57 -15.16
CA LYS A 111 6.28 21.92 -15.11
C LYS A 111 5.47 22.94 -14.31
N GLU A 112 4.26 22.58 -13.88
CA GLU A 112 3.31 23.49 -13.22
C GLU A 112 3.53 23.61 -11.71
N PHE A 113 4.42 22.81 -11.13
CA PHE A 113 4.57 22.71 -9.68
C PHE A 113 6.00 22.43 -9.23
N ILE A 114 6.21 22.62 -7.92
CA ILE A 114 7.47 22.35 -7.25
C ILE A 114 7.20 21.31 -6.16
N VAL A 115 7.89 20.18 -6.22
CA VAL A 115 7.79 19.13 -5.19
C VAL A 115 8.33 19.66 -3.86
N LEU A 116 7.49 19.57 -2.82
CA LEU A 116 7.80 20.06 -1.48
C LEU A 116 8.30 18.94 -0.58
N ARG A 117 9.17 19.28 0.38
CA ARG A 117 9.63 18.34 1.42
C ARG A 117 8.49 17.67 2.20
N LYS A 118 7.38 18.38 2.44
CA LYS A 118 6.21 17.82 3.14
C LYS A 118 5.60 16.64 2.38
N THR A 119 5.57 16.71 1.05
CA THR A 119 5.02 15.68 0.16
C THR A 119 5.84 14.39 0.27
N ARG A 120 7.17 14.53 0.27
CA ARG A 120 8.11 13.42 0.48
C ARG A 120 7.92 12.71 1.84
N ILE A 121 7.51 13.42 2.88
CA ILE A 121 7.27 12.84 4.22
C ILE A 121 5.88 12.20 4.30
N MET A 122 4.88 12.82 3.66
CA MET A 122 3.50 12.32 3.65
C MET A 122 3.37 10.93 3.00
N ILE A 123 4.12 10.68 1.92
CA ILE A 123 4.08 9.41 1.19
C ILE A 123 4.42 8.21 2.10
N PRO A 124 5.61 8.12 2.74
CA PRO A 124 5.92 7.00 3.62
C PRO A 124 5.08 7.02 4.90
N LEU A 125 4.65 8.20 5.40
CA LEU A 125 3.77 8.26 6.57
C LEU A 125 2.43 7.52 6.33
N TYR A 126 1.83 7.69 5.15
CA TYR A 126 0.63 6.95 4.77
C TYR A 126 0.87 5.44 4.74
N LEU A 127 1.99 5.01 4.15
CA LEU A 127 2.36 3.60 4.06
C LEU A 127 2.64 2.99 5.44
N THR A 128 3.28 3.74 6.35
CA THR A 128 3.48 3.32 7.74
C THR A 128 2.14 3.14 8.44
N ALA A 129 1.22 4.11 8.30
CA ALA A 129 -0.11 4.01 8.89
C ALA A 129 -0.88 2.80 8.33
N TYR A 130 -0.81 2.58 7.01
CA TYR A 130 -1.41 1.42 6.36
C TYR A 130 -0.78 0.09 6.85
N TYR A 131 0.54 0.03 7.01
CA TYR A 131 1.23 -1.15 7.52
C TYR A 131 0.87 -1.46 8.98
N ILE A 132 0.77 -0.44 9.85
CA ILE A 132 0.30 -0.61 11.22
C ILE A 132 -1.14 -1.12 11.23
N PHE A 133 -2.01 -0.53 10.39
CA PHE A 133 -3.38 -0.98 10.22
C PHE A 133 -3.47 -2.47 9.83
N MET A 134 -2.65 -2.90 8.87
CA MET A 134 -2.55 -4.30 8.44
C MET A 134 -2.18 -5.25 9.59
N ILE A 135 -1.21 -4.86 10.43
CA ILE A 135 -0.79 -5.63 11.59
C ILE A 135 -1.95 -5.74 12.60
N ILE A 136 -2.59 -4.61 12.92
CA ILE A 136 -3.74 -4.59 13.85
C ILE A 136 -4.84 -5.51 13.34
N MET A 137 -5.17 -5.44 12.05
CA MET A 137 -6.17 -6.31 11.41
C MET A 137 -5.78 -7.80 11.50
N ALA A 138 -4.52 -8.14 11.26
CA ALA A 138 -4.06 -9.52 11.37
C ALA A 138 -4.21 -10.07 12.81
N PHE A 139 -3.78 -9.31 13.82
CA PHE A 139 -3.89 -9.75 15.21
C PHE A 139 -5.32 -9.72 15.75
N SER A 140 -6.19 -8.82 15.25
CA SER A 140 -7.60 -8.78 15.65
C SER A 140 -8.42 -9.93 15.07
N THR A 141 -7.97 -10.54 13.98
CA THR A 141 -8.71 -11.60 13.27
C THR A 141 -8.15 -13.00 13.50
N LEU A 142 -6.85 -13.15 13.82
CA LEU A 142 -6.17 -14.45 13.97
C LEU A 142 -6.86 -15.41 14.95
N ASN A 143 -7.39 -14.89 16.07
CA ASN A 143 -8.03 -15.72 17.11
C ASN A 143 -9.55 -15.61 17.10
N ASN A 144 -10.15 -15.16 15.99
CA ASN A 144 -11.59 -15.10 15.89
C ASN A 144 -12.17 -16.53 15.98
N PRO A 145 -13.06 -16.82 16.95
CA PRO A 145 -13.56 -18.19 17.17
C PRO A 145 -14.27 -18.79 15.96
N THR A 146 -14.98 -17.96 15.17
CA THR A 146 -15.69 -18.40 13.96
C THR A 146 -14.69 -18.79 12.87
N LEU A 147 -13.69 -17.94 12.60
CA LEU A 147 -12.64 -18.20 11.62
C LEU A 147 -11.89 -19.50 11.95
N VAL A 148 -11.54 -19.69 13.23
CA VAL A 148 -10.83 -20.89 13.70
C VAL A 148 -11.72 -22.14 13.59
N ALA A 149 -13.00 -22.05 13.95
CA ALA A 149 -13.93 -23.17 13.82
C ALA A 149 -14.10 -23.60 12.36
N ASN A 150 -14.29 -22.64 11.45
CA ASN A 150 -14.45 -22.90 10.03
C ASN A 150 -13.18 -23.46 9.39
N HIS A 151 -12.00 -22.96 9.80
CA HIS A 151 -10.72 -23.54 9.41
C HIS A 151 -10.58 -25.01 9.84
N ASN A 152 -10.86 -25.30 11.11
CA ASN A 152 -10.73 -26.65 11.66
C ASN A 152 -11.70 -27.62 10.98
N GLN A 153 -12.91 -27.16 10.66
CA GLN A 153 -13.87 -27.95 9.91
C GLN A 153 -13.44 -28.16 8.45
N ALA A 154 -12.89 -27.14 7.79
CA ALA A 154 -12.35 -27.29 6.44
C ALA A 154 -11.26 -28.36 6.39
N ILE A 155 -10.38 -28.42 7.40
CA ILE A 155 -9.40 -29.50 7.56
C ILE A 155 -10.08 -30.84 7.81
N ALA A 156 -11.07 -30.90 8.70
CA ALA A 156 -11.79 -32.13 9.01
C ALA A 156 -12.50 -32.72 7.79
N ASN A 157 -13.05 -31.86 6.91
CA ASN A 157 -13.75 -32.26 5.70
C ASN A 157 -12.82 -32.87 4.64
N LEU A 158 -11.50 -32.69 4.72
CA LEU A 158 -10.55 -33.32 3.80
C LEU A 158 -10.40 -34.84 4.06
N GLY A 159 -10.75 -35.31 5.27
CA GLY A 159 -10.76 -36.73 5.63
C GLY A 159 -9.39 -37.33 5.97
N ALA A 160 -9.35 -38.65 6.19
CA ALA A 160 -8.14 -39.33 6.69
C ALA A 160 -7.01 -39.45 5.65
N ASN A 161 -7.32 -39.39 4.35
CA ASN A 161 -6.34 -39.54 3.26
C ASN A 161 -5.81 -38.20 2.74
N THR A 162 -5.86 -37.16 3.58
CA THR A 162 -5.49 -35.80 3.19
C THR A 162 -4.00 -35.69 2.90
N THR A 163 -3.65 -35.08 1.77
CA THR A 163 -2.27 -34.75 1.42
C THR A 163 -1.81 -33.46 2.11
N THR A 164 -0.50 -33.31 2.32
CA THR A 164 0.09 -32.08 2.88
C THR A 164 -0.23 -30.85 2.03
N GLU A 165 -0.36 -31.01 0.72
CA GLU A 165 -0.72 -29.94 -0.21
C GLU A 165 -2.15 -29.44 0.00
N GLN A 166 -3.12 -30.34 0.24
CA GLN A 166 -4.50 -29.96 0.54
C GLN A 166 -4.62 -29.19 1.86
N ILE A 167 -3.87 -29.62 2.89
CA ILE A 167 -3.80 -28.88 4.17
C ILE A 167 -3.15 -27.51 3.96
N ALA A 168 -2.09 -27.43 3.14
CA ALA A 168 -1.43 -26.17 2.83
C ALA A 168 -2.36 -25.19 2.09
N ASP A 169 -3.23 -25.69 1.19
CA ASP A 169 -4.21 -24.87 0.49
C ASP A 169 -5.28 -24.31 1.44
N VAL A 170 -5.81 -25.13 2.35
CA VAL A 170 -6.76 -24.68 3.39
C VAL A 170 -6.12 -23.62 4.30
N ASN A 171 -4.88 -23.84 4.75
CA ASN A 171 -4.13 -22.86 5.54
C ASN A 171 -3.90 -21.56 4.76
N LYS A 172 -3.58 -21.64 3.47
CA LYS A 172 -3.41 -20.47 2.60
C LYS A 172 -4.71 -19.69 2.45
N LYS A 173 -5.83 -20.37 2.25
CA LYS A 173 -7.17 -19.75 2.15
C LYS A 173 -7.55 -19.08 3.47
N TYR A 174 -7.32 -19.73 4.60
CA TYR A 174 -7.53 -19.14 5.92
C TYR A 174 -6.73 -17.84 6.12
N LEU A 175 -5.45 -17.83 5.72
CA LEU A 175 -4.60 -16.64 5.82
C LEU A 175 -5.11 -15.46 4.99
N THR A 176 -5.84 -15.67 3.90
CA THR A 176 -6.47 -14.56 3.12
C THR A 176 -7.61 -13.87 3.90
N TYR A 177 -8.15 -14.52 4.92
CA TYR A 177 -9.18 -13.97 5.81
C TYR A 177 -8.61 -13.35 7.09
N VAL A 178 -7.31 -13.41 7.29
CA VAL A 178 -6.62 -12.83 8.45
C VAL A 178 -5.67 -11.72 8.00
N VAL A 179 -5.06 -11.88 6.82
CA VAL A 179 -4.06 -10.98 6.27
C VAL A 179 -4.52 -10.48 4.91
N VAL A 180 -4.63 -9.16 4.74
CA VAL A 180 -5.06 -8.55 3.47
C VAL A 180 -4.06 -8.84 2.33
N TYR A 181 -2.76 -8.93 2.65
CA TYR A 181 -1.71 -9.28 1.70
C TYR A 181 -0.82 -10.38 2.27
N GLY A 182 -0.73 -11.53 1.59
CA GLY A 182 0.08 -12.65 2.07
C GLY A 182 1.56 -12.32 2.29
N PHE A 183 2.15 -11.41 1.50
CA PHE A 183 3.54 -10.95 1.73
C PHE A 183 3.71 -10.15 3.04
N ALA A 184 2.63 -9.64 3.62
CA ALA A 184 2.62 -8.91 4.89
C ALA A 184 2.21 -9.79 6.07
N ASN A 185 2.16 -11.11 5.89
CA ASN A 185 1.85 -12.05 6.95
C ASN A 185 2.89 -11.93 8.10
N PRO A 186 2.47 -11.68 9.35
CA PRO A 186 3.38 -11.56 10.50
C PRO A 186 4.13 -12.85 10.83
N PHE A 187 3.65 -14.00 10.35
CA PHE A 187 4.26 -15.31 10.57
C PHE A 187 5.13 -15.78 9.39
N GLN A 188 4.88 -15.25 8.19
CA GLN A 188 5.58 -15.62 6.95
C GLN A 188 5.77 -14.38 6.06
N PRO A 189 6.56 -13.38 6.51
CA PRO A 189 6.78 -12.17 5.74
C PRO A 189 7.43 -12.48 4.38
N LEU A 190 6.99 -11.77 3.35
CA LEU A 190 7.39 -11.96 1.94
C LEU A 190 7.23 -13.39 1.41
N TYR A 191 6.27 -14.16 1.92
CA TYR A 191 6.02 -15.56 1.54
C TYR A 191 7.17 -16.53 1.86
N ILE A 192 8.07 -16.18 2.79
CA ILE A 192 9.18 -17.06 3.18
C ILE A 192 8.65 -18.19 4.09
N SER A 193 8.43 -19.37 3.51
CA SER A 193 7.87 -20.53 4.20
C SER A 193 8.74 -21.06 5.35
N SER A 194 10.07 -20.92 5.25
CA SER A 194 11.03 -21.35 6.28
C SER A 194 10.87 -20.60 7.61
N LEU A 195 10.24 -19.42 7.58
CA LEU A 195 9.95 -18.61 8.77
C LEU A 195 8.62 -18.96 9.45
N GLY A 196 7.86 -19.96 8.96
CA GLY A 196 6.52 -20.33 9.45
C GLY A 196 6.39 -20.52 10.97
N SER A 197 5.16 -20.63 11.47
CA SER A 197 4.71 -20.37 12.87
C SER A 197 5.50 -20.99 14.04
N SER A 198 6.32 -22.01 13.82
CA SER A 198 7.22 -22.62 14.82
C SER A 198 8.05 -21.62 15.64
N GLU A 199 8.10 -21.83 16.96
CA GLU A 199 8.69 -20.91 17.95
C GLU A 199 10.20 -21.11 18.20
N THR A 200 10.93 -21.67 17.24
CA THR A 200 12.40 -21.76 17.36
C THR A 200 13.01 -20.36 17.32
N ALA A 201 13.99 -20.09 18.19
CA ALA A 201 14.67 -18.78 18.28
C ALA A 201 15.14 -18.25 16.92
N GLY A 202 15.72 -19.11 16.07
CA GLY A 202 16.16 -18.73 14.72
C GLY A 202 15.04 -18.22 13.82
N LYS A 203 13.84 -18.83 13.86
CA LYS A 203 12.68 -18.39 13.09
C LYS A 203 12.11 -17.08 13.62
N ILE A 204 12.07 -16.90 14.95
CA ILE A 204 11.62 -15.64 15.57
C ILE A 204 12.53 -14.48 15.12
N ILE A 205 13.86 -14.67 15.24
CA ILE A 205 14.85 -13.68 14.79
C ILE A 205 14.69 -13.39 13.29
N GLY A 206 14.51 -14.42 12.47
CA GLY A 206 14.28 -14.28 11.05
C GLY A 206 13.03 -13.46 10.72
N ARG A 207 11.89 -13.71 11.38
CA ARG A 207 10.66 -12.90 11.20
C ARG A 207 10.87 -11.44 11.56
N VAL A 208 11.51 -11.17 12.71
CA VAL A 208 11.81 -9.80 13.15
C VAL A 208 12.69 -9.09 12.13
N ALA A 209 13.75 -9.74 11.65
CA ALA A 209 14.63 -9.19 10.62
C ALA A 209 13.87 -8.87 9.33
N MET A 210 12.98 -9.76 8.88
CA MET A 210 12.16 -9.52 7.69
C MET A 210 11.18 -8.36 7.86
N HIS A 211 10.55 -8.21 9.02
CA HIS A 211 9.71 -7.04 9.29
C HIS A 211 10.51 -5.73 9.33
N LEU A 212 11.74 -5.75 9.85
CA LEU A 212 12.64 -4.59 9.78
C LEU A 212 13.00 -4.22 8.33
N ILE A 213 13.20 -5.22 7.47
CA ILE A 213 13.40 -5.02 6.02
C ILE A 213 12.14 -4.40 5.40
N MET A 214 10.95 -4.93 5.70
CA MET A 214 9.69 -4.39 5.20
C MET A 214 9.47 -2.94 5.63
N VAL A 215 9.69 -2.63 6.91
CA VAL A 215 9.60 -1.26 7.43
C VAL A 215 10.63 -0.35 6.75
N SER A 216 11.84 -0.83 6.50
CA SER A 216 12.84 -0.07 5.76
C SER A 216 12.40 0.20 4.31
N LEU A 217 11.81 -0.79 3.64
CA LEU A 217 11.28 -0.66 2.28
C LEU A 217 10.13 0.36 2.20
N ILE A 218 9.31 0.49 3.24
CA ILE A 218 8.26 1.53 3.33
C ILE A 218 8.83 2.95 3.18
N TYR A 219 10.07 3.20 3.60
CA TYR A 219 10.73 4.51 3.44
C TYR A 219 11.60 4.58 2.19
N ILE A 220 12.31 3.49 1.88
CA ILE A 220 13.29 3.43 0.79
C ILE A 220 12.59 3.44 -0.57
N LEU A 221 11.59 2.58 -0.77
CA LEU A 221 10.91 2.41 -2.06
C LEU A 221 10.25 3.72 -2.55
N PRO A 222 9.44 4.44 -1.74
CA PRO A 222 8.82 5.67 -2.21
C PRO A 222 9.83 6.78 -2.43
N ALA A 223 10.95 6.79 -1.71
CA ALA A 223 12.04 7.74 -1.94
C ALA A 223 12.69 7.49 -3.30
N PHE A 224 12.98 6.24 -3.66
CA PHE A 224 13.50 5.87 -4.98
C PHE A 224 12.52 6.23 -6.10
N ILE A 225 11.23 5.90 -5.95
CA ILE A 225 10.20 6.24 -6.96
C ILE A 225 10.07 7.78 -7.09
N THR A 226 10.10 8.51 -5.98
CA THR A 226 10.09 9.99 -6.00
C THR A 226 11.28 10.53 -6.79
N LEU A 227 12.48 10.01 -6.53
CA LEU A 227 13.69 10.39 -7.26
C LEU A 227 13.60 10.04 -8.75
N PHE A 228 13.07 8.87 -9.08
CA PHE A 228 12.84 8.44 -10.45
C PHE A 228 11.97 9.44 -11.21
N PHE A 229 10.77 9.77 -10.72
CA PHE A 229 9.91 10.73 -11.42
C PHE A 229 10.48 12.14 -11.45
N VAL A 230 11.09 12.61 -10.36
CA VAL A 230 11.74 13.93 -10.33
C VAL A 230 12.84 14.02 -11.38
N GLY A 231 13.67 12.98 -11.51
CA GLY A 231 14.73 12.90 -12.53
C GLY A 231 14.18 12.72 -13.94
N ALA A 232 13.44 11.64 -14.18
CA ALA A 232 12.93 11.26 -15.51
C ALA A 232 12.06 12.35 -16.13
N TYR A 233 11.19 12.99 -15.33
CA TYR A 233 10.30 14.05 -15.83
C TYR A 233 10.88 15.45 -15.62
N SER A 234 12.06 15.56 -15.02
CA SER A 234 12.71 16.84 -14.70
C SER A 234 11.77 17.79 -13.95
N ILE A 235 11.12 17.29 -12.89
CA ILE A 235 10.20 18.06 -12.04
C ILE A 235 11.00 18.96 -11.11
N LYS A 236 10.60 20.23 -10.98
CA LYS A 236 11.23 21.16 -10.04
C LYS A 236 10.99 20.71 -8.60
N HIS A 237 11.96 20.92 -7.72
CA HIS A 237 11.82 20.51 -6.33
C HIS A 237 12.50 21.48 -5.36
N TYR A 238 11.98 21.55 -4.13
CA TYR A 238 12.49 22.43 -3.09
C TYR A 238 12.86 21.65 -1.83
N ARG A 239 14.15 21.70 -1.47
CA ARG A 239 14.72 21.08 -0.26
C ARG A 239 14.27 19.62 -0.06
N LEU A 240 14.30 18.84 -1.14
CA LEU A 240 13.97 17.41 -1.11
C LEU A 240 14.93 16.63 -0.22
N PHE A 241 16.20 17.03 -0.12
CA PHE A 241 17.18 16.46 0.80
C PHE A 241 17.95 17.61 1.47
N LYS A 242 18.33 17.45 2.74
CA LYS A 242 18.88 18.53 3.58
C LYS A 242 20.32 18.96 3.18
N LYS A 243 20.82 18.59 2.01
CA LYS A 243 22.13 19.04 1.52
C LYS A 243 21.96 20.19 0.54
N GLU A 244 22.31 21.37 1.02
CA GLU A 244 22.48 22.62 0.27
C GLU A 244 23.75 22.61 -0.61
N LYS A 245 24.34 21.43 -0.86
CA LYS A 245 25.52 21.27 -1.72
C LYS A 245 25.09 20.73 -3.07
N THR A 246 24.98 21.64 -4.04
CA THR A 246 25.43 21.50 -5.44
C THR A 246 25.73 20.07 -5.91
N ASP A 247 24.75 19.18 -5.92
CA ASP A 247 24.88 17.89 -6.60
C ASP A 247 24.66 18.14 -8.08
N LYS A 248 25.73 18.03 -8.89
CA LYS A 248 25.73 18.31 -10.34
C LYS A 248 24.67 17.52 -11.10
N ARG A 249 24.15 16.41 -10.53
CA ARG A 249 23.09 15.57 -11.11
C ARG A 249 21.70 16.18 -11.02
N PHE A 250 21.47 17.09 -10.09
CA PHE A 250 20.23 17.84 -10.00
C PHE A 250 20.54 19.29 -10.33
N LYS A 251 20.23 19.73 -11.56
CA LYS A 251 20.30 21.16 -11.90
C LYS A 251 19.54 21.90 -10.80
N VAL A 252 20.26 22.68 -9.99
CA VAL A 252 19.66 23.63 -9.05
C VAL A 252 18.78 24.51 -9.92
N CYS A 253 17.48 24.22 -9.92
CA CYS A 253 16.55 24.95 -10.74
C CYS A 253 16.62 26.39 -10.25
N LYS A 254 17.13 27.30 -11.09
CA LYS A 254 16.99 28.74 -10.83
C LYS A 254 15.49 28.98 -10.70
N PHE A 255 15.06 29.29 -9.49
CA PHE A 255 13.67 29.65 -9.24
C PHE A 255 13.39 30.94 -9.99
N THR A 256 12.34 30.93 -10.80
CA THR A 256 11.82 32.13 -11.46
C THR A 256 11.07 32.97 -10.43
N LYS A 257 10.79 34.26 -10.73
CA LYS A 257 9.92 35.09 -9.89
C LYS A 257 8.56 34.43 -9.61
N LYS A 258 8.01 33.68 -10.57
CA LYS A 258 6.77 32.88 -10.39
C LYS A 258 6.95 31.76 -9.35
N ASP A 259 8.09 31.07 -9.38
CA ASP A 259 8.42 30.03 -8.41
C ASP A 259 8.61 30.61 -7.00
N GLU A 260 9.27 31.77 -6.89
CA GLU A 260 9.42 32.51 -5.63
C GLU A 260 8.06 32.95 -5.07
N LEU A 261 7.14 33.38 -5.93
CA LEU A 261 5.78 33.74 -5.52
C LEU A 261 5.00 32.53 -4.97
N ILE A 262 5.14 31.35 -5.60
CA ILE A 262 4.57 30.09 -5.11
C ILE A 262 5.16 29.71 -3.74
N LEU A 263 6.48 29.86 -3.56
CA LEU A 263 7.15 29.60 -2.29
C LEU A 263 6.79 30.63 -1.21
N ASN A 264 6.62 31.90 -1.59
CA ASN A 264 6.28 33.00 -0.69
C ASN A 264 4.83 32.94 -0.21
N GLN A 265 3.88 32.51 -1.05
CA GLN A 265 2.52 32.21 -0.59
C GLN A 265 2.48 31.10 0.48
N ILE A 266 3.45 30.18 0.46
CA ILE A 266 3.58 29.11 1.46
C ILE A 266 4.24 29.64 2.76
N SER A 267 5.19 30.58 2.67
CA SER A 267 5.85 31.19 3.85
C SER A 267 5.00 32.26 4.54
N PHE A 268 4.29 33.12 3.80
CA PHE A 268 3.39 34.15 4.36
C PHE A 268 2.25 33.56 5.19
N ARG A 269 1.67 32.41 4.78
CA ARG A 269 0.67 31.69 5.61
C ARG A 269 1.23 31.17 6.94
N LYS A 270 2.54 30.95 7.05
CA LYS A 270 3.19 30.59 8.33
C LYS A 270 3.47 31.80 9.21
N ALA A 271 3.70 32.98 8.62
CA ALA A 271 3.89 34.22 9.36
C ALA A 271 2.57 34.69 10.01
N ASN A 272 1.46 34.69 9.27
CA ASN A 272 0.15 35.11 9.81
C ASN A 272 -0.47 34.12 10.81
N LYS A 273 -0.01 32.86 10.87
CA LYS A 273 -0.46 31.90 11.90
C LYS A 273 0.26 32.05 13.26
N LYS A 274 1.29 32.89 13.33
CA LYS A 274 2.06 33.15 14.56
C LYS A 274 1.72 34.49 15.21
N MET A 275 0.81 35.26 14.64
CA MET A 275 0.26 36.42 15.33
C MET A 275 -0.84 35.92 16.27
N PRO A 276 -0.70 36.08 17.60
CA PRO A 276 -1.84 35.93 18.49
C PRO A 276 -2.91 36.94 18.06
N ALA A 277 -4.18 36.52 18.16
CA ALA A 277 -5.33 37.37 17.94
C ALA A 277 -5.35 38.55 18.92
#